data_AF-A0A241WJ09-F1
#
_entry.id   AF-A0A241WJ09-F1
#
_cell.length_a   1.000
_cell.length_b   1.000
_cell.length_c   1.000
_cell.angle_alpha   90.00
_cell.angle_beta   90.00
_cell.angle_gamma   90.00
#
_symmetry.space_group_name_H-M   'P 1'
#
loop_
_entity.id
_entity.type
_entity.pdbx_description
1 polymer ?
#
loop_
_entity_poly.entity_id
_entity_poly.type
_entity_poly.pdbx_seq_one_letter_code
_entity_poly.pdbx_strand_id
1 'polypeptide(L)'
;MNNQNKPEIMTIDDQNFGSHVEHWSLLTDNPTTEVPKWLGQALDAPVMPMGLCEQECDMDEKVWLIQGPENSAIKLAQVIAVEDGKPKAVKTAFPIFDSPYSVNATIERIITCESNTQAVLALQLSPNSTVYAFDSLYAVNHTQYQKDQTYKVQFSAWAYELEKVSDQEQIIVDDPASIKHHRALNDILFEHNGVTPDNLQELIEAWEPKSEDDKAPVTVDFSKMVAYLYGETIGQEDEAWFQGKVVGKTQMQFMQQDYTVYDVTLILEENQPATLIRITTKNEAFKNFEIGQYIRGNIWIQANVYCQDK
;
A
#
# COMPACT_ATOMS: atom_id res chain seq x y z
N MET A 1 19.12 24.83 -6.49
CA MET A 1 19.69 23.61 -7.12
C MET A 1 18.51 22.70 -7.48
N ASN A 2 18.61 22.00 -8.62
CA ASN A 2 17.51 21.48 -9.45
C ASN A 2 16.24 20.98 -8.73
N ASN A 3 15.18 21.79 -8.79
CA ASN A 3 13.80 21.45 -8.41
C ASN A 3 13.09 20.53 -9.44
N GLN A 4 13.85 19.85 -10.31
CA GLN A 4 13.32 19.11 -11.48
C GLN A 4 13.46 17.58 -11.37
N ASN A 5 14.04 17.04 -10.29
CA ASN A 5 14.25 15.60 -10.15
C ASN A 5 13.45 14.99 -8.99
N LYS A 6 12.19 15.39 -8.81
CA LYS A 6 11.27 14.82 -7.81
C LYS A 6 10.12 14.08 -8.49
N PRO A 7 9.56 13.03 -7.86
CA PRO A 7 8.32 12.41 -8.31
C PRO A 7 7.19 13.44 -8.43
N GLU A 8 6.12 13.08 -9.14
CA GLU A 8 4.91 13.90 -9.15
C GLU A 8 4.35 14.00 -7.72
N ILE A 9 3.99 15.19 -7.25
CA ILE A 9 3.40 15.39 -5.93
C ILE A 9 1.99 15.95 -6.11
N MET A 10 1.02 15.24 -5.54
CA MET A 10 -0.36 15.68 -5.41
C MET A 10 -0.63 16.00 -3.94
N THR A 11 -1.08 17.22 -3.67
CA THR A 11 -1.47 17.64 -2.31
C THR A 11 -2.99 17.66 -2.20
N ILE A 12 -3.52 17.04 -1.16
CA ILE A 12 -4.95 17.01 -0.83
C ILE A 12 -5.20 17.56 0.58
N ASP A 13 -6.46 17.84 0.89
CA ASP A 13 -6.90 18.24 2.22
C ASP A 13 -6.57 17.14 3.25
N ASP A 14 -6.08 17.54 4.42
CA ASP A 14 -5.79 16.63 5.54
C ASP A 14 -6.98 15.73 5.92
N GLN A 15 -8.22 16.20 5.71
CA GLN A 15 -9.44 15.41 5.99
C GLN A 15 -9.69 14.29 4.98
N ASN A 16 -9.09 14.38 3.79
CA ASN A 16 -9.26 13.40 2.72
C ASN A 16 -8.29 12.22 2.83
N PHE A 17 -7.19 12.40 3.57
CA PHE A 17 -6.42 11.24 4.02
C PHE A 17 -7.32 10.46 4.97
N GLY A 18 -7.63 9.21 4.59
CA GLY A 18 -8.51 8.33 5.35
C GLY A 18 -8.17 8.37 6.83
N SER A 19 -9.18 8.24 7.68
CA SER A 19 -8.96 8.31 9.12
C SER A 19 -8.14 7.07 9.52
N HIS A 20 -6.80 7.15 9.46
CA HIS A 20 -5.91 6.05 9.83
C HIS A 20 -6.09 5.65 11.31
N VAL A 21 -6.84 6.46 12.06
CA VAL A 21 -7.39 6.13 13.36
C VAL A 21 -8.31 4.90 13.31
N GLU A 22 -9.09 4.70 12.24
CA GLU A 22 -9.97 3.54 12.06
C GLU A 22 -9.17 2.23 11.95
N HIS A 23 -7.95 2.28 11.41
CA HIS A 23 -7.10 1.08 11.28
C HIS A 23 -6.67 0.51 12.63
N TRP A 24 -6.73 1.29 13.72
CA TRP A 24 -6.47 0.75 15.06
C TRP A 24 -7.44 -0.35 15.47
N SER A 25 -8.65 -0.37 14.89
CA SER A 25 -9.61 -1.46 15.09
C SER A 25 -9.08 -2.81 14.60
N LEU A 26 -8.12 -2.82 13.66
CA LEU A 26 -7.44 -4.01 13.17
C LEU A 26 -6.51 -4.63 14.22
N LEU A 27 -6.07 -3.85 15.22
CA LEU A 27 -5.18 -4.32 16.29
C LEU A 27 -5.91 -4.56 17.61
N THR A 28 -6.99 -3.86 17.90
CA THR A 28 -7.73 -4.01 19.17
C THR A 28 -9.20 -3.71 19.01
N ASP A 29 -10.02 -4.39 19.82
CA ASP A 29 -11.46 -4.13 19.86
C ASP A 29 -11.78 -2.85 20.67
N ASN A 30 -10.81 -2.31 21.42
CA ASN A 30 -10.95 -1.15 22.30
C ASN A 30 -9.94 -0.02 21.98
N PRO A 31 -9.83 0.44 20.72
CA PRO A 31 -8.75 1.33 20.29
C PRO A 31 -8.66 2.64 21.09
N THR A 32 -9.81 3.21 21.47
CA THR A 32 -9.87 4.48 22.23
C THR A 32 -9.28 4.41 23.63
N THR A 33 -9.10 3.20 24.19
CA THR A 33 -8.58 3.00 25.55
C THR A 33 -7.25 2.28 25.62
N GLU A 34 -6.94 1.44 24.62
CA GLU A 34 -5.72 0.64 24.59
C GLU A 34 -4.60 1.36 23.81
N VAL A 35 -4.91 1.93 22.64
CA VAL A 35 -3.90 2.57 21.78
C VAL A 35 -3.17 3.71 22.49
N PRO A 36 -3.82 4.63 23.22
CA PRO A 36 -3.08 5.67 23.95
C PRO A 36 -2.06 5.11 24.96
N LYS A 37 -2.38 3.98 25.60
CA LYS A 37 -1.46 3.30 26.53
C LYS A 37 -0.29 2.69 25.77
N TRP A 38 -0.58 2.02 24.65
CA TRP A 38 0.46 1.40 23.82
C TRP A 38 1.40 2.42 23.21
N LEU A 39 0.89 3.56 22.74
CA LEU A 39 1.70 4.66 22.23
C LEU A 39 2.65 5.20 23.30
N GLY A 40 2.18 5.32 24.55
CA GLY A 40 3.03 5.66 25.69
C GLY A 40 4.11 4.59 25.96
N GLN A 41 3.72 3.31 26.00
CA GLN A 41 4.64 2.19 26.21
C GLN A 41 5.68 2.01 25.09
N ALA A 42 5.31 2.33 23.84
CA ALA A 42 6.22 2.29 22.71
C ALA A 42 7.43 3.23 22.89
N LEU A 43 7.28 4.30 23.68
CA LEU A 43 8.34 5.25 23.99
C LEU A 43 9.32 4.75 25.06
N ASP A 44 9.07 3.61 25.71
CA ASP A 44 10.00 3.00 26.68
C ASP A 44 11.21 2.35 25.98
N ALA A 45 11.06 1.97 24.71
CA ALA A 45 12.14 1.45 23.85
C ALA A 45 12.02 2.02 22.42
N PRO A 46 12.27 3.34 22.25
CA PRO A 46 12.03 4.03 20.99
C PRO A 46 13.20 3.85 20.02
N VAL A 47 12.88 3.90 18.74
CA VAL A 47 13.80 3.92 17.59
C VAL A 47 13.43 5.13 16.75
N MET A 48 14.43 5.91 16.33
CA MET A 48 14.25 6.96 15.32
C MET A 48 14.86 6.47 14.01
N PRO A 49 14.04 5.97 13.06
CA PRO A 49 14.56 5.46 11.81
C PRO A 49 15.15 6.60 10.96
N MET A 50 16.30 6.33 10.36
CA MET A 50 16.94 7.25 9.40
C MET A 50 16.32 7.19 8.00
N GLY A 51 15.62 6.09 7.68
CA GLY A 51 15.08 5.85 6.33
C GLY A 51 16.18 5.93 5.27
N LEU A 52 16.02 6.81 4.29
CA LEU A 52 16.97 7.09 3.20
C LEU A 52 18.04 8.13 3.57
N CYS A 53 17.97 8.76 4.75
CA CYS A 53 18.94 9.77 5.17
C CYS A 53 20.30 9.13 5.46
N GLU A 54 21.39 9.72 4.94
CA GLU A 54 22.74 9.24 5.22
C GLU A 54 23.23 9.71 6.59
N GLN A 55 22.79 10.90 7.02
CA GLN A 55 23.19 11.55 8.27
C GLN A 55 21.99 12.21 8.96
N GLU A 56 22.04 12.37 10.29
CA GLU A 56 20.93 12.97 11.07
C GLU A 56 20.56 14.38 10.59
N CYS A 57 21.51 15.15 10.06
CA CYS A 57 21.26 16.48 9.50
C CYS A 57 20.45 16.47 8.19
N ASP A 58 20.26 15.30 7.56
CA ASP A 58 19.45 15.16 6.36
C ASP A 58 17.96 14.97 6.71
N MET A 59 17.64 14.70 7.98
CA MET A 59 16.27 14.55 8.48
C MET A 59 15.58 15.90 8.67
N ASP A 60 14.25 15.90 8.64
CA ASP A 60 13.46 17.11 8.90
C ASP A 60 13.52 17.52 10.38
N GLU A 61 14.12 18.68 10.66
CA GLU A 61 14.23 19.23 12.02
C GLU A 61 12.86 19.56 12.67
N LYS A 62 11.79 19.68 11.87
CA LYS A 62 10.44 20.03 12.32
C LYS A 62 9.56 18.82 12.61
N VAL A 63 10.02 17.61 12.29
CA VAL A 63 9.23 16.39 12.45
C VAL A 63 10.10 15.26 12.97
N TRP A 64 9.64 14.60 14.02
CA TRP A 64 10.22 13.34 14.47
C TRP A 64 9.32 12.18 14.08
N LEU A 65 9.91 11.14 13.50
CA LEU A 65 9.30 9.82 13.41
C LEU A 65 9.90 8.94 14.50
N ILE A 66 9.06 8.51 15.45
CA ILE A 66 9.48 7.61 16.52
C ILE A 66 8.73 6.29 16.34
N GLN A 67 9.46 5.19 16.31
CA GLN A 67 8.93 3.83 16.21
C GLN A 67 9.25 3.06 17.48
N GLY A 68 8.33 2.25 18.00
CA GLY A 68 8.64 1.37 19.12
C GLY A 68 7.50 0.40 19.46
N PRO A 69 7.76 -0.61 20.29
CA PRO A 69 9.04 -0.93 20.93
C PRO A 69 10.06 -1.56 19.96
N GLU A 70 11.36 -1.22 20.07
CA GLU A 70 12.44 -1.67 19.17
C GLU A 70 12.43 -3.18 18.87
N ASN A 71 12.28 -4.00 19.91
CA ASN A 71 12.36 -5.47 19.82
C ASN A 71 11.00 -6.15 19.62
N SER A 72 9.99 -5.42 19.16
CA SER A 72 8.66 -5.96 18.88
C SER A 72 8.48 -6.25 17.39
N ALA A 73 7.71 -7.30 17.07
CA ALA A 73 7.35 -7.64 15.70
C ALA A 73 6.40 -6.60 15.08
N ILE A 74 5.50 -6.03 15.89
CA ILE A 74 4.68 -4.89 15.53
C ILE A 74 5.22 -3.68 16.31
N LYS A 75 5.52 -2.60 15.60
CA LYS A 75 5.90 -1.31 16.20
C LYS A 75 4.78 -0.31 15.96
N LEU A 76 4.73 0.70 16.82
CA LEU A 76 3.87 1.86 16.68
C LEU A 76 4.74 3.02 16.23
N ALA A 77 4.44 3.53 15.04
CA ALA A 77 5.04 4.74 14.52
C ALA A 77 4.26 5.96 15.00
N GLN A 78 4.96 6.99 15.45
CA GLN A 78 4.44 8.26 15.91
C GLN A 78 5.14 9.38 15.17
N VAL A 79 4.37 10.17 14.43
CA VAL A 79 4.85 11.39 13.77
C VAL A 79 4.58 12.57 14.70
N ILE A 80 5.62 13.25 15.13
CA ILE A 80 5.57 14.32 16.14
C ILE A 80 6.09 15.61 15.51
N ALA A 81 5.31 16.68 15.57
CA ALA A 81 5.80 17.99 15.20
C ALA A 81 6.74 18.54 16.27
N VAL A 82 7.81 19.19 15.82
CA VAL A 82 8.90 19.71 16.63
C VAL A 82 9.03 21.21 16.43
N GLU A 83 9.20 21.93 17.53
CA GLU A 83 9.46 23.37 17.54
C GLU A 83 10.56 23.65 18.56
N ASP A 84 11.60 24.38 18.15
CA ASP A 84 12.79 24.68 18.96
C ASP A 84 13.42 23.43 19.61
N GLY A 85 13.47 22.32 18.85
CA GLY A 85 14.01 21.03 19.28
C GLY A 85 13.17 20.31 20.35
N LYS A 86 11.90 20.69 20.52
CA LYS A 86 10.98 20.09 21.49
C LYS A 86 9.72 19.53 20.82
N PRO A 87 9.19 18.39 21.30
CA PRO A 87 7.95 17.85 20.78
C PRO A 87 6.78 18.78 21.13
N LYS A 88 6.02 19.19 20.12
CA LYS A 88 4.88 20.10 20.23
C LYS A 88 3.55 19.35 20.23
N ALA A 89 3.36 18.44 19.28
CA ALA A 89 2.13 17.67 19.14
C ALA A 89 2.35 16.39 18.33
N VAL A 90 1.64 15.32 18.69
CA VAL A 90 1.49 14.14 17.82
C VAL A 90 0.60 14.52 16.65
N LYS A 91 1.09 14.29 15.44
CA LYS A 91 0.39 14.58 14.19
C LYS A 91 -0.42 13.39 13.70
N THR A 92 0.21 12.22 13.67
CA THR A 92 -0.41 10.96 13.33
C THR A 92 0.34 9.82 13.99
N ALA A 93 -0.32 8.67 14.13
CA ALA A 93 0.30 7.46 14.61
C ALA A 93 -0.35 6.26 13.91
N PHE A 94 0.45 5.24 13.63
CA PHE A 94 0.01 4.05 12.91
C PHE A 94 0.84 2.83 13.32
N PRO A 95 0.27 1.62 13.23
CA PRO A 95 1.02 0.40 13.45
C PRO A 95 1.85 0.05 12.21
N ILE A 96 3.00 -0.57 12.41
CA ILE A 96 3.89 -1.05 11.35
C ILE A 96 4.44 -2.42 11.72
N PHE A 97 4.83 -3.20 10.73
CA PHE A 97 5.64 -4.39 10.90
C PHE A 97 6.48 -4.61 9.63
N ASP A 98 7.59 -5.32 9.79
CA ASP A 98 8.56 -5.52 8.73
C ASP A 98 8.23 -6.76 7.89
N SER A 99 8.46 -6.66 6.58
CA SER A 99 8.42 -7.78 5.65
C SER A 99 9.84 -8.22 5.32
N PRO A 100 10.14 -9.54 5.27
CA PRO A 100 11.47 -10.01 4.88
C PRO A 100 11.69 -9.92 3.37
N TYR A 101 10.63 -9.62 2.61
CA TYR A 101 10.67 -9.54 1.16
C TYR A 101 10.88 -8.09 0.74
N SER A 102 11.88 -7.87 -0.10
CA SER A 102 12.13 -6.58 -0.71
C SER A 102 12.03 -6.70 -2.22
N VAL A 103 11.40 -5.69 -2.83
CA VAL A 103 11.27 -5.56 -4.28
C VAL A 103 11.79 -4.22 -4.74
N ASN A 104 12.13 -4.15 -6.02
CA ASN A 104 12.48 -2.90 -6.66
C ASN A 104 11.21 -2.18 -7.08
N ALA A 105 11.14 -0.89 -6.77
CA ALA A 105 10.09 -0.02 -7.27
C ALA A 105 10.63 1.38 -7.56
N THR A 106 9.99 2.08 -8.49
CA THR A 106 10.17 3.52 -8.69
C THR A 106 8.93 4.25 -8.19
N ILE A 107 9.10 5.49 -7.70
CA ILE A 107 7.98 6.31 -7.21
C ILE A 107 7.50 7.18 -8.36
N GLU A 108 6.32 6.89 -8.89
CA GLU A 108 5.70 7.68 -9.97
C GLU A 108 5.07 8.95 -9.38
N ARG A 109 4.30 8.76 -8.31
CA ARG A 109 3.53 9.82 -7.65
C ARG A 109 3.55 9.67 -6.13
N ILE A 110 3.53 10.81 -5.47
CA ILE A 110 3.35 10.96 -4.03
C ILE A 110 2.06 11.74 -3.82
N ILE A 111 1.07 11.11 -3.18
CA ILE A 111 -0.15 11.78 -2.72
C ILE A 111 0.10 12.12 -1.26
N THR A 112 0.02 13.39 -0.87
CA THR A 112 0.29 13.85 0.50
C THR A 112 -0.72 14.91 0.95
N CYS A 113 -0.76 15.17 2.25
CA CYS A 113 -1.66 16.14 2.86
C CYS A 113 -1.01 17.53 2.99
N GLU A 114 -1.80 18.58 3.26
CA GLU A 114 -1.29 19.95 3.45
C GLU A 114 -0.31 20.06 4.61
N SER A 115 -0.52 19.27 5.67
CA SER A 115 0.41 19.19 6.79
C SER A 115 1.71 18.45 6.47
N ASN A 116 1.80 17.76 5.33
CA ASN A 116 2.98 17.01 4.86
C ASN A 116 3.47 15.95 5.87
N THR A 117 2.56 15.34 6.63
CA THR A 117 2.91 14.37 7.69
C THR A 117 2.79 12.92 7.28
N GLN A 118 2.10 12.65 6.16
CA GLN A 118 1.79 11.31 5.67
C GLN A 118 1.62 11.32 4.16
N ALA A 119 1.80 10.17 3.52
CA ALA A 119 1.66 10.02 2.09
C ALA A 119 1.28 8.61 1.67
N VAL A 120 0.57 8.54 0.54
CA VAL A 120 0.41 7.32 -0.26
C VAL A 120 1.32 7.43 -1.48
N LEU A 121 2.12 6.39 -1.72
CA LEU A 121 3.02 6.31 -2.88
C LEU A 121 2.38 5.47 -3.98
N ALA A 122 2.40 5.97 -5.21
CA ALA A 122 2.20 5.16 -6.40
C ALA A 122 3.56 4.56 -6.81
N LEU A 123 3.73 3.26 -6.55
CA LEU A 123 4.99 2.54 -6.74
C LEU A 123 4.89 1.68 -8.00
N GLN A 124 5.76 1.93 -8.98
CA GLN A 124 5.86 1.12 -10.18
C GLN A 124 6.86 -0.02 -9.96
N LEU A 125 6.40 -1.27 -10.01
CA LEU A 125 7.25 -2.46 -9.82
C LEU A 125 7.72 -3.04 -11.17
N SER A 126 6.90 -2.91 -12.20
CA SER A 126 7.17 -3.32 -13.58
C SER A 126 6.45 -2.36 -14.52
N PRO A 127 6.65 -2.37 -15.85
CA PRO A 127 5.89 -1.53 -16.77
C PRO A 127 4.35 -1.66 -16.69
N ASN A 128 3.84 -2.80 -16.18
CA ASN A 128 2.41 -3.09 -16.15
C ASN A 128 1.84 -3.21 -14.72
N SER A 129 2.67 -3.00 -13.69
CA SER A 129 2.29 -3.21 -12.30
C SER A 129 2.61 -2.00 -11.43
N THR A 130 1.56 -1.38 -10.91
CA THR A 130 1.62 -0.27 -9.95
C THR A 130 0.93 -0.69 -8.65
N VAL A 131 1.54 -0.41 -7.51
CA VAL A 131 0.96 -0.63 -6.18
C VAL A 131 0.86 0.72 -5.48
N TYR A 132 -0.29 1.01 -4.88
CA TYR A 132 -0.44 2.15 -3.99
C TYR A 132 -0.23 1.68 -2.54
N ALA A 133 0.54 2.44 -1.77
CA ALA A 133 0.85 2.03 -0.40
C ALA A 133 1.13 3.22 0.48
N PHE A 134 0.69 3.12 1.73
CA PHE A 134 1.00 4.08 2.77
C PHE A 134 2.50 4.07 3.09
N ASP A 135 3.16 5.20 2.95
CA ASP A 135 4.59 5.30 3.25
C ASP A 135 4.83 5.49 4.74
N SER A 136 5.23 4.39 5.39
CA SER A 136 5.47 4.36 6.83
C SER A 136 6.69 5.17 7.26
N LEU A 137 7.55 5.57 6.31
CA LEU A 137 8.78 6.32 6.52
C LEU A 137 8.70 7.72 5.87
N TYR A 138 7.54 8.15 5.38
CA TYR A 138 7.39 9.41 4.64
C TYR A 138 7.97 10.61 5.39
N ALA A 139 7.65 10.72 6.68
CA ALA A 139 8.09 11.82 7.53
C ALA A 139 9.62 12.02 7.51
N VAL A 140 10.40 10.96 7.33
CA VAL A 140 11.87 11.03 7.23
C VAL A 140 12.38 11.01 5.79
N ASN A 141 11.65 10.39 4.86
CA ASN A 141 12.13 10.17 3.50
C ASN A 141 11.71 11.23 2.48
N HIS A 142 10.68 12.03 2.74
CA HIS A 142 10.03 12.86 1.72
C HIS A 142 10.98 13.84 1.00
N THR A 143 12.06 14.28 1.64
CA THR A 143 13.08 15.14 1.02
C THR A 143 14.07 14.38 0.13
N GLN A 144 14.18 13.06 0.30
CA GLN A 144 15.14 12.18 -0.35
C GLN A 144 14.59 11.51 -1.61
N TYR A 145 13.29 11.59 -1.87
CA TYR A 145 12.66 11.01 -3.05
C TYR A 145 13.05 11.74 -4.33
N GLN A 146 13.45 10.95 -5.33
CA GLN A 146 13.92 11.41 -6.63
C GLN A 146 13.15 10.72 -7.74
N LYS A 147 12.92 11.45 -8.83
CA LYS A 147 12.32 10.91 -10.04
C LYS A 147 13.26 9.89 -10.69
N ASP A 148 12.68 8.88 -11.33
CA ASP A 148 13.39 7.83 -12.07
C ASP A 148 14.40 7.01 -11.24
N GLN A 149 14.37 7.16 -9.90
CA GLN A 149 15.21 6.41 -8.98
C GLN A 149 14.52 5.11 -8.57
N THR A 150 15.27 4.01 -8.63
CA THR A 150 14.82 2.71 -8.12
C THR A 150 15.15 2.59 -6.64
N TYR A 151 14.17 2.15 -5.86
CA TYR A 151 14.27 1.93 -4.43
C TYR A 151 14.00 0.47 -4.08
N LYS A 152 14.60 0.02 -2.97
CA LYS A 152 14.21 -1.21 -2.29
C LYS A 152 13.03 -0.92 -1.36
N VAL A 153 11.90 -1.53 -1.68
CA VAL A 153 10.64 -1.38 -0.95
C VAL A 153 10.24 -2.70 -0.32
N GLN A 154 9.71 -2.65 0.89
CA GLN A 154 9.07 -3.77 1.56
C GLN A 154 7.58 -3.48 1.69
N PHE A 155 6.75 -4.46 1.33
CA PHE A 155 5.30 -4.36 1.48
C PHE A 155 4.80 -5.19 2.66
N SER A 156 4.01 -4.54 3.50
CA SER A 156 3.24 -5.12 4.58
C SER A 156 1.79 -4.68 4.48
N ALA A 157 0.85 -5.45 5.02
CA ALA A 157 -0.55 -5.07 5.01
C ALA A 157 -1.34 -5.60 6.21
N TRP A 158 -2.39 -4.87 6.56
CA TRP A 158 -3.37 -5.27 7.56
C TRP A 158 -4.67 -5.68 6.88
N ALA A 159 -5.23 -6.83 7.26
CA ALA A 159 -6.46 -7.30 6.64
C ALA A 159 -7.73 -6.82 7.34
N TYR A 160 -8.60 -6.16 6.58
CA TYR A 160 -9.98 -5.87 6.98
C TYR A 160 -10.84 -7.13 6.87
N GLU A 161 -10.74 -7.78 5.72
CA GLU A 161 -11.55 -8.93 5.35
C GLU A 161 -10.72 -9.89 4.54
N LEU A 162 -10.81 -11.19 4.84
CA LEU A 162 -10.19 -12.24 4.04
C LEU A 162 -11.19 -13.37 3.83
N GLU A 163 -11.20 -13.92 2.62
CA GLU A 163 -11.90 -15.17 2.33
C GLU A 163 -11.05 -16.11 1.48
N LYS A 164 -11.32 -17.40 1.62
CA LYS A 164 -10.69 -18.43 0.80
C LYS A 164 -11.43 -18.52 -0.53
N VAL A 165 -10.67 -18.61 -1.61
CA VAL A 165 -11.21 -18.75 -2.96
C VAL A 165 -10.64 -19.95 -3.71
N SER A 166 -11.34 -20.31 -4.79
CA SER A 166 -10.93 -21.37 -5.70
C SER A 166 -9.69 -20.94 -6.48
N ASP A 167 -8.88 -21.91 -6.88
CA ASP A 167 -7.73 -21.68 -7.78
C ASP A 167 -8.15 -21.38 -9.23
N GLN A 168 -9.44 -21.52 -9.56
CA GLN A 168 -10.02 -21.35 -10.89
C GLN A 168 -11.21 -20.38 -10.89
N GLU A 169 -11.19 -19.37 -10.02
CA GLU A 169 -12.29 -18.41 -9.98
C GLU A 169 -12.22 -17.48 -11.19
N GLN A 170 -13.26 -17.56 -12.02
CA GLN A 170 -13.49 -16.66 -13.14
C GLN A 170 -14.71 -15.80 -12.79
N ILE A 171 -14.56 -14.48 -12.83
CA ILE A 171 -15.74 -13.60 -12.81
C ILE A 171 -16.13 -13.38 -14.26
N ILE A 172 -17.37 -13.71 -14.57
CA ILE A 172 -17.99 -13.36 -15.82
C ILE A 172 -18.57 -11.96 -15.63
N VAL A 173 -17.90 -10.96 -16.20
CA VAL A 173 -18.46 -9.60 -16.28
C VAL A 173 -19.46 -9.62 -17.43
N ASP A 174 -20.75 -9.66 -17.09
CA ASP A 174 -21.87 -9.66 -18.03
C ASP A 174 -22.55 -8.28 -18.17
N ASP A 175 -22.11 -7.29 -17.37
CA ASP A 175 -22.61 -5.92 -17.45
C ASP A 175 -22.13 -5.22 -18.74
N PRO A 176 -23.05 -4.78 -19.63
CA PRO A 176 -22.69 -4.18 -20.92
C PRO A 176 -21.83 -2.91 -20.80
N ALA A 177 -22.00 -2.11 -19.75
CA ALA A 177 -21.21 -0.89 -19.56
C ALA A 177 -19.77 -1.23 -19.15
N SER A 178 -19.59 -2.20 -18.27
CA SER A 178 -18.29 -2.71 -17.82
C SER A 178 -17.55 -3.45 -18.94
N ILE A 179 -18.25 -4.25 -19.76
CA ILE A 179 -17.70 -4.88 -20.96
C ILE A 179 -17.22 -3.82 -21.95
N LYS A 180 -18.07 -2.80 -22.23
CA LYS A 180 -17.70 -1.68 -23.10
C LYS A 180 -16.48 -0.96 -22.56
N HIS A 181 -16.47 -0.61 -21.28
CA HIS A 181 -15.38 0.12 -20.66
C HIS A 181 -14.06 -0.65 -20.73
N HIS A 182 -14.06 -1.94 -20.37
CA HIS A 182 -12.86 -2.78 -20.42
C HIS A 182 -12.33 -2.98 -21.84
N ARG A 183 -13.20 -3.23 -22.82
CA ARG A 183 -12.81 -3.40 -24.24
C ARG A 183 -12.31 -2.09 -24.84
N ALA A 184 -13.00 -0.98 -24.57
CA ALA A 184 -12.58 0.34 -24.99
C ALA A 184 -11.20 0.68 -24.42
N LEU A 185 -10.99 0.48 -23.11
CA LEU A 185 -9.73 0.75 -22.44
C LEU A 185 -8.58 -0.06 -23.07
N ASN A 186 -8.76 -1.37 -23.26
CA ASN A 186 -7.71 -2.22 -23.85
C ASN A 186 -7.41 -1.85 -25.30
N ASP A 187 -8.42 -1.56 -26.12
CA ASP A 187 -8.24 -1.14 -27.50
C ASP A 187 -7.51 0.20 -27.58
N ILE A 188 -7.91 1.18 -26.77
CA ILE A 188 -7.29 2.52 -26.72
C ILE A 188 -5.85 2.40 -26.24
N LEU A 189 -5.60 1.64 -25.17
CA LEU A 189 -4.24 1.40 -24.69
C LEU A 189 -3.41 0.67 -25.74
N PHE A 190 -3.95 -0.33 -26.43
CA PHE A 190 -3.24 -1.02 -27.51
C PHE A 190 -2.88 -0.08 -28.68
N GLU A 191 -3.83 0.74 -29.13
CA GLU A 191 -3.64 1.72 -30.20
C GLU A 191 -2.64 2.82 -29.81
N HIS A 192 -2.50 3.09 -28.51
CA HIS A 192 -1.57 4.07 -27.95
C HIS A 192 -0.29 3.45 -27.33
N ASN A 193 0.06 2.21 -27.69
CA ASN A 193 1.26 1.51 -27.21
C ASN A 193 1.39 1.44 -25.68
N GLY A 194 0.27 1.25 -24.99
CA GLY A 194 0.16 1.19 -23.53
C GLY A 194 0.19 2.55 -22.83
N VAL A 195 0.29 3.67 -23.58
CA VAL A 195 0.29 5.02 -23.02
C VAL A 195 -1.13 5.55 -22.98
N THR A 196 -1.62 5.90 -21.79
CA THR A 196 -2.94 6.49 -21.62
C THR A 196 -3.03 7.87 -22.29
N PRO A 197 -3.92 8.09 -23.28
CA PRO A 197 -4.10 9.39 -23.90
C PRO A 197 -4.83 10.39 -22.99
N ASP A 198 -4.51 11.68 -23.14
CA ASP A 198 -5.07 12.77 -22.32
C ASP A 198 -6.61 12.89 -22.45
N ASN A 199 -7.18 12.43 -23.56
CA ASN A 199 -8.63 12.42 -23.83
C ASN A 199 -9.26 11.03 -23.64
N LEU A 200 -8.70 10.20 -22.75
CA LEU A 200 -9.14 8.82 -22.51
C LEU A 200 -10.66 8.71 -22.32
N GLN A 201 -11.26 9.58 -21.50
CA GLN A 201 -12.69 9.51 -21.19
C GLN A 201 -13.56 9.73 -22.44
N GLU A 202 -13.20 10.71 -23.27
CA GLU A 202 -13.89 10.98 -24.54
C GLU A 202 -13.73 9.82 -25.53
N LEU A 203 -12.54 9.19 -25.54
CA LEU A 203 -12.26 8.03 -26.39
C LEU A 203 -13.06 6.79 -25.94
N ILE A 204 -13.19 6.54 -24.63
CA ILE A 204 -14.00 5.45 -24.08
C ILE A 204 -15.49 5.67 -24.38
N GLU A 205 -15.97 6.90 -24.26
CA GLU A 205 -17.36 7.24 -24.58
C GLU A 205 -17.66 7.03 -26.08
N ALA A 206 -16.75 7.50 -26.95
CA ALA A 206 -16.85 7.40 -28.40
C ALA A 206 -16.56 6.00 -28.97
N TRP A 207 -15.95 5.11 -28.19
CA TRP A 207 -15.65 3.75 -28.61
C TRP A 207 -16.94 2.95 -28.82
N GLU A 208 -17.03 2.24 -29.94
CA GLU A 208 -18.12 1.33 -30.28
C GLU A 208 -17.59 -0.08 -30.55
N PRO A 209 -18.32 -1.13 -30.11
CA PRO A 209 -17.92 -2.51 -30.37
C PRO A 209 -17.84 -2.77 -31.87
N LYS A 210 -16.71 -3.34 -32.33
CA LYS A 210 -16.41 -3.59 -33.74
C LYS A 210 -17.08 -4.89 -34.25
N SER A 211 -17.52 -5.76 -33.34
CA SER A 211 -18.14 -7.06 -33.60
C SER A 211 -19.12 -7.49 -32.49
N GLU A 212 -19.93 -8.53 -32.75
CA GLU A 212 -20.78 -9.13 -31.71
C GLU A 212 -19.95 -9.85 -30.63
N ASP A 213 -18.73 -10.29 -30.95
CA ASP A 213 -17.81 -10.88 -29.97
C ASP A 213 -17.32 -9.84 -28.95
N ASP A 214 -17.28 -8.55 -29.32
CA ASP A 214 -16.92 -7.44 -28.41
C ASP A 214 -18.01 -7.15 -27.36
N LYS A 215 -19.19 -7.76 -27.52
CA LYS A 215 -20.32 -7.69 -26.57
C LYS A 215 -20.43 -8.95 -25.72
N ALA A 216 -19.61 -9.98 -25.98
CA ALA A 216 -19.61 -11.20 -25.21
C ALA A 216 -19.13 -10.92 -23.77
N PRO A 217 -19.70 -11.59 -22.75
CA PRO A 217 -19.25 -11.46 -21.38
C PRO A 217 -17.74 -11.66 -21.26
N VAL A 218 -17.09 -10.76 -20.53
CA VAL A 218 -15.65 -10.85 -20.31
C VAL A 218 -15.42 -11.83 -19.18
N THR A 219 -14.82 -12.98 -19.49
CA THR A 219 -14.30 -13.90 -18.49
C THR A 219 -12.97 -13.36 -17.98
N VAL A 220 -12.99 -12.77 -16.79
CA VAL A 220 -11.76 -12.38 -16.09
C VAL A 220 -11.31 -13.58 -15.27
N ASP A 221 -10.18 -14.15 -15.66
CA ASP A 221 -9.58 -15.28 -14.96
C ASP A 221 -8.70 -14.80 -13.80
N PHE A 222 -9.21 -14.89 -12.58
CA PHE A 222 -8.48 -14.47 -11.38
C PHE A 222 -7.45 -15.52 -10.92
N SER A 223 -7.36 -16.68 -11.58
CA SER A 223 -6.36 -17.71 -11.24
C SER A 223 -4.91 -17.24 -11.45
N LYS A 224 -4.72 -16.22 -12.30
CA LYS A 224 -3.43 -15.58 -12.59
C LYS A 224 -3.35 -14.11 -12.16
N MET A 225 -4.48 -13.54 -11.73
CA MET A 225 -4.60 -12.11 -11.49
C MET A 225 -4.57 -11.85 -9.99
N VAL A 226 -3.59 -11.06 -9.57
CA VAL A 226 -3.73 -10.30 -8.33
C VAL A 226 -4.35 -8.97 -8.74
N ALA A 227 -5.67 -8.85 -8.62
CA ALA A 227 -6.31 -7.57 -8.90
C ALA A 227 -6.07 -6.67 -7.70
N TYR A 228 -5.51 -5.49 -7.96
CA TYR A 228 -5.31 -4.44 -6.99
C TYR A 228 -6.28 -3.32 -7.36
N LEU A 229 -7.37 -3.19 -6.61
CA LEU A 229 -8.35 -2.12 -6.80
C LEU A 229 -8.22 -1.17 -5.62
N TYR A 230 -7.81 0.07 -5.90
CA TYR A 230 -7.71 1.13 -4.91
C TYR A 230 -9.08 1.78 -4.67
N GLY A 231 -9.27 2.36 -3.48
CA GLY A 231 -10.51 3.06 -3.14
C GLY A 231 -10.85 4.21 -4.10
N GLU A 232 -12.13 4.52 -4.29
CA GLU A 232 -12.58 5.61 -5.18
C GLU A 232 -12.18 7.02 -4.66
N THR A 233 -11.73 7.11 -3.40
CA THR A 233 -11.39 8.36 -2.72
C THR A 233 -9.89 8.64 -2.81
N ILE A 234 -9.53 9.82 -3.31
CA ILE A 234 -8.14 10.29 -3.35
C ILE A 234 -7.62 10.45 -1.91
N GLY A 235 -6.46 9.85 -1.60
CA GLY A 235 -5.87 9.79 -0.27
C GLY A 235 -6.15 8.50 0.52
N GLN A 236 -6.86 7.54 -0.10
CA GLN A 236 -7.17 6.21 0.47
C GLN A 236 -6.78 5.09 -0.49
N GLU A 237 -5.93 5.38 -1.47
CA GLU A 237 -5.56 4.39 -2.49
C GLU A 237 -4.73 3.24 -1.94
N ASP A 238 -4.15 3.40 -0.74
CA ASP A 238 -3.46 2.37 0.03
C ASP A 238 -4.38 1.31 0.63
N GLU A 239 -5.70 1.55 0.64
CA GLU A 239 -6.70 0.52 0.88
C GLU A 239 -7.09 -0.16 -0.42
N ALA A 240 -6.88 -1.47 -0.46
CA ALA A 240 -7.04 -2.21 -1.68
C ALA A 240 -7.69 -3.56 -1.49
N TRP A 241 -8.46 -3.94 -2.50
CA TRP A 241 -8.83 -5.32 -2.69
C TRP A 241 -7.67 -6.08 -3.34
N PHE A 242 -7.41 -7.31 -2.89
CA PHE A 242 -6.40 -8.20 -3.46
C PHE A 242 -6.91 -9.64 -3.60
N GLN A 243 -6.29 -10.43 -4.49
CA GLN A 243 -6.38 -11.89 -4.50
C GLN A 243 -4.99 -12.49 -4.69
N GLY A 244 -4.59 -13.46 -3.87
CA GLY A 244 -3.25 -14.05 -3.97
C GLY A 244 -3.13 -15.41 -3.31
N LYS A 245 -2.05 -16.12 -3.65
CA LYS A 245 -1.74 -17.43 -3.11
C LYS A 245 -0.94 -17.31 -1.82
N VAL A 246 -1.38 -17.99 -0.77
CA VAL A 246 -0.63 -18.12 0.48
C VAL A 246 0.60 -19.01 0.24
N VAL A 247 1.78 -18.46 0.48
CA VAL A 247 3.08 -19.16 0.35
C VAL A 247 3.79 -19.34 1.69
N GLY A 248 3.41 -18.57 2.70
CA GLY A 248 3.92 -18.69 4.07
C GLY A 248 2.83 -18.39 5.10
N LYS A 249 2.97 -18.99 6.28
CA LYS A 249 2.09 -18.76 7.43
C LYS A 249 2.94 -18.78 8.70
N THR A 250 2.88 -17.70 9.46
CA THR A 250 3.56 -17.55 10.75
C THR A 250 2.63 -16.89 11.76
N GLN A 251 3.13 -16.69 12.97
CA GLN A 251 2.44 -15.97 14.03
C GLN A 251 3.37 -14.95 14.65
N MET A 252 2.80 -13.87 15.16
CA MET A 252 3.52 -12.89 15.96
C MET A 252 2.68 -12.43 17.15
N GLN A 253 3.34 -11.96 18.19
CA GLN A 253 2.69 -11.42 19.37
C GLN A 253 2.93 -9.93 19.51
N PHE A 254 1.88 -9.21 19.87
CA PHE A 254 1.95 -7.80 20.23
C PHE A 254 0.98 -7.51 21.36
N MET A 255 1.47 -6.87 22.43
CA MET A 255 0.66 -6.48 23.59
C MET A 255 -0.23 -7.61 24.15
N GLN A 256 0.33 -8.83 24.25
CA GLN A 256 -0.36 -10.05 24.72
C GLN A 256 -1.48 -10.56 23.80
N GLN A 257 -1.50 -10.12 22.54
CA GLN A 257 -2.42 -10.59 21.52
C GLN A 257 -1.66 -11.35 20.42
N ASP A 258 -2.28 -12.43 19.93
CA ASP A 258 -1.74 -13.27 18.86
C ASP A 258 -2.29 -12.83 17.51
N TYR A 259 -1.36 -12.60 16.58
CA TYR A 259 -1.65 -12.24 15.19
C TYR A 259 -1.20 -13.36 14.27
N THR A 260 -2.05 -13.70 13.30
CA THR A 260 -1.68 -14.58 12.20
C THR A 260 -1.10 -13.75 11.07
N VAL A 261 -0.01 -14.24 10.50
CA VAL A 261 0.73 -13.57 9.45
C VAL A 261 0.81 -14.49 8.25
N TYR A 262 0.43 -13.98 7.09
CA TYR A 262 0.49 -14.69 5.81
C TYR A 262 1.48 -14.02 4.88
N ASP A 263 2.34 -14.81 4.27
CA ASP A 263 3.11 -14.35 3.12
C ASP A 263 2.32 -14.76 1.86
N VAL A 264 1.99 -13.78 1.03
CA VAL A 264 1.04 -13.94 -0.09
C VAL A 264 1.63 -13.37 -1.38
N THR A 265 1.35 -14.01 -2.51
CA THR A 265 1.72 -13.46 -3.83
C THR A 265 0.87 -12.22 -4.14
N LEU A 266 1.50 -11.06 -4.24
CA LEU A 266 0.88 -9.79 -4.60
C LEU A 266 0.91 -9.51 -6.11
N ILE A 267 1.93 -9.94 -6.85
CA ILE A 267 1.98 -9.77 -8.31
C ILE A 267 2.60 -11.01 -8.91
N LEU A 268 1.97 -11.55 -9.95
CA LEU A 268 2.45 -12.70 -10.71
C LEU A 268 2.46 -12.35 -12.20
N GLU A 269 3.60 -11.88 -12.69
CA GLU A 269 3.81 -11.62 -14.12
C GLU A 269 4.52 -12.78 -14.80
N GLU A 270 4.21 -13.00 -16.08
CA GLU A 270 4.97 -13.96 -16.89
C GLU A 270 6.43 -13.51 -17.00
N ASN A 271 7.36 -14.42 -16.68
CA ASN A 271 8.81 -14.20 -16.71
C ASN A 271 9.40 -13.27 -15.64
N GLN A 272 8.66 -12.93 -14.58
CA GLN A 272 9.20 -12.23 -13.41
C GLN A 272 9.01 -13.06 -12.13
N PRO A 273 9.90 -12.92 -11.12
CA PRO A 273 9.65 -13.45 -9.79
C PRO A 273 8.36 -12.89 -9.21
N ALA A 274 7.60 -13.72 -8.50
CA ALA A 274 6.39 -13.24 -7.83
C ALA A 274 6.76 -12.19 -6.78
N THR A 275 6.04 -11.06 -6.78
CA THR A 275 6.11 -10.10 -5.68
C THR A 275 5.36 -10.68 -4.50
N LEU A 276 5.95 -10.65 -3.31
CA LEU A 276 5.33 -11.11 -2.08
C LEU A 276 4.99 -9.94 -1.17
N ILE A 277 3.84 -10.04 -0.52
CA ILE A 277 3.40 -9.14 0.55
C ILE A 277 3.16 -9.95 1.82
N ARG A 278 3.42 -9.33 2.97
CA ARG A 278 3.07 -9.90 4.27
C ARG A 278 1.78 -9.29 4.78
N ILE A 279 0.76 -10.12 4.98
CA ILE A 279 -0.57 -9.72 5.44
C ILE A 279 -0.80 -10.21 6.87
N THR A 280 -1.18 -9.30 7.75
CA THR A 280 -1.41 -9.55 9.17
C THR A 280 -2.90 -9.47 9.51
N THR A 281 -3.38 -10.36 10.38
CA THR A 281 -4.72 -10.27 10.95
C THR A 281 -4.78 -10.78 12.39
N LYS A 282 -5.57 -10.11 13.24
CA LYS A 282 -5.97 -10.63 14.55
C LYS A 282 -7.29 -11.41 14.52
N ASN A 283 -8.06 -11.29 13.43
CA ASN A 283 -9.44 -11.78 13.37
C ASN A 283 -9.45 -13.30 13.28
N GLU A 284 -10.09 -13.96 14.25
CA GLU A 284 -10.21 -15.43 14.34
C GLU A 284 -10.79 -16.07 13.07
N ALA A 285 -11.72 -15.39 12.39
CA ALA A 285 -12.32 -15.89 11.15
C ALA A 285 -11.28 -16.07 10.03
N PHE A 286 -10.16 -15.35 10.10
CA PHE A 286 -9.15 -15.28 9.05
C PHE A 286 -7.86 -16.01 9.40
N LYS A 287 -7.78 -16.74 10.52
CA LYS A 287 -6.52 -17.38 11.00
C LYS A 287 -6.23 -18.76 10.39
N ASN A 288 -7.19 -19.35 9.69
CA ASN A 288 -7.16 -20.77 9.31
C ASN A 288 -6.93 -21.03 7.81
N PHE A 289 -6.42 -20.06 7.07
CA PHE A 289 -5.92 -20.33 5.71
C PHE A 289 -4.63 -21.15 5.76
N GLU A 290 -4.42 -21.99 4.76
CA GLU A 290 -3.28 -22.90 4.64
C GLU A 290 -2.40 -22.54 3.45
N ILE A 291 -1.10 -22.89 3.55
CA ILE A 291 -0.15 -22.70 2.45
C ILE A 291 -0.66 -23.44 1.20
N GLY A 292 -0.62 -22.75 0.07
CA GLY A 292 -1.12 -23.23 -1.21
C GLY A 292 -2.55 -22.82 -1.55
N GLN A 293 -3.31 -22.31 -0.58
CA GLN A 293 -4.67 -21.78 -0.82
C GLN A 293 -4.61 -20.37 -1.43
N TYR A 294 -5.60 -20.05 -2.25
CA TYR A 294 -5.85 -18.68 -2.67
C TYR A 294 -6.78 -18.00 -1.67
N ILE A 295 -6.45 -16.76 -1.34
CA ILE A 295 -7.26 -15.88 -0.51
C ILE A 295 -7.46 -14.56 -1.23
N ARG A 296 -8.55 -13.88 -0.91
CA ARG A 296 -8.82 -12.52 -1.38
C ARG A 296 -9.47 -11.68 -0.29
N GLY A 297 -9.52 -10.37 -0.50
CA GLY A 297 -10.27 -9.47 0.36
C GLY A 297 -9.67 -8.07 0.41
N ASN A 298 -10.07 -7.30 1.43
CA ASN A 298 -9.68 -5.91 1.58
C ASN A 298 -8.51 -5.79 2.58
N ILE A 299 -7.47 -5.07 2.18
CA ILE A 299 -6.26 -4.86 2.96
C ILE A 299 -5.84 -3.40 2.94
N TRP A 300 -5.21 -2.95 4.01
CA TRP A 300 -4.49 -1.69 4.06
C TRP A 300 -2.99 -1.93 3.86
N ILE A 301 -2.42 -1.44 2.77
CA ILE A 301 -1.03 -1.69 2.37
C ILE A 301 -0.12 -0.57 2.86
N GLN A 302 1.01 -0.98 3.42
CA GLN A 302 2.10 -0.11 3.85
C GLN A 302 3.37 -0.46 3.05
N ALA A 303 4.13 0.58 2.73
CA ALA A 303 5.44 0.50 2.11
C ALA A 303 6.49 1.06 3.05
N ASN A 304 7.61 0.34 3.17
CA ASN A 304 8.79 0.82 3.85
C ASN A 304 9.92 0.96 2.82
N VAL A 305 10.40 2.20 2.61
CA VAL A 305 11.46 2.53 1.65
C VAL A 305 12.77 2.75 2.40
N TYR A 306 13.69 1.79 2.35
CA TYR A 306 14.91 1.80 3.19
C TYR A 306 16.20 2.07 2.45
N CYS A 307 16.25 1.87 1.13
CA CYS A 307 17.50 1.96 0.39
C CYS A 307 17.24 2.37 -1.05
N GLN A 308 18.18 3.13 -1.62
CA GLN A 308 18.31 3.32 -3.05
C GLN A 308 19.00 2.10 -3.65
N ASP A 309 18.45 1.51 -4.72
CA ASP A 309 19.20 0.50 -5.49
C ASP A 309 20.29 1.25 -6.28
N LYS A 310 21.56 0.97 -5.96
CA LYS A 310 22.73 1.62 -6.58
C LYS A 310 23.20 0.89 -7.82
#